data_AF-A0A7C1IMD6-F1
#
_entry.id   AF-A0A7C1IMD6-F1
#
_cell.length_a   1.000
_cell.length_b   1.000
_cell.length_c   1.000
_cell.angle_alpha   90.00
_cell.angle_beta   90.00
_cell.angle_gamma   90.00
#
_symmetry.space_group_name_H-M   'P 1'
#
loop_
_entity.id
_entity.type
_entity.pdbx_description
1 polymer ?
#
loop_
_entity_poly.entity_id
_entity_poly.type
_entity_poly.pdbx_seq_one_letter_code
_entity_poly.pdbx_strand_id
1 'polypeptide(L)'
;MASETDALMNIFSYPIARMIVASVGHPYFRGRYALAEAKRAYEFLQGESRDFLLQVARELEVAVDDDLRLHFADYLRHAPTRSQRWKLVNMPLSQGWLSLDHRELARVLQNAIQHRLFEELRDMRPPSEISNVFREEVTAIRNTLQQREMREKAEMGEASVAKLPPCMRMLLAAIQTGANVPHVGRFTLVSFLNAIGMDTEEILGLFAASPDFDRERTRYQIEHITGKVSGTDYTPPSCASIKTWGLCPTDKMDAICRRVNHPLSYYRIKGRRRK
;
A
#
# COMPACT_ATOMS: atom_id res chain seq x y z
N MET A 1 -9.36 -35.83 13.91
CA MET A 1 -9.28 -35.87 12.44
C MET A 1 -10.48 -35.11 11.92
N ALA A 2 -10.29 -34.15 11.00
CA ALA A 2 -11.41 -33.45 10.37
C ALA A 2 -12.26 -34.48 9.61
N SER A 3 -13.59 -34.39 9.71
CA SER A 3 -14.49 -35.27 8.94
C SER A 3 -14.40 -34.92 7.45
N GLU A 4 -14.82 -35.83 6.57
CA GLU A 4 -14.92 -35.56 5.13
C GLU A 4 -15.78 -34.31 4.85
N THR A 5 -16.86 -34.14 5.61
CA THR A 5 -17.71 -32.96 5.57
C THR A 5 -16.96 -31.68 5.93
N ASP A 6 -16.08 -31.71 6.94
CA ASP A 6 -15.27 -30.55 7.33
C ASP A 6 -14.26 -30.19 6.24
N ALA A 7 -13.68 -31.18 5.57
CA ALA A 7 -12.78 -30.95 4.44
C ALA A 7 -13.51 -30.30 3.26
N LEU A 8 -14.70 -30.80 2.91
CA LEU A 8 -15.54 -30.22 1.86
C LEU A 8 -15.99 -28.79 2.21
N MET A 9 -16.43 -28.56 3.44
CA MET A 9 -16.79 -27.21 3.90
C MET A 9 -15.61 -26.24 3.80
N ASN A 10 -14.40 -26.68 4.15
CA ASN A 10 -13.21 -25.85 3.97
C ASN A 10 -12.95 -25.53 2.50
N ILE A 11 -13.06 -26.53 1.60
CA ILE A 11 -12.85 -26.32 0.16
C ILE A 11 -13.86 -25.34 -0.41
N PHE A 12 -15.15 -25.47 -0.08
CA PHE A 12 -16.20 -24.58 -0.59
C PHE A 12 -16.21 -23.20 0.08
N SER A 13 -15.70 -23.07 1.31
CA SER A 13 -15.62 -21.79 1.99
C SER A 13 -14.75 -20.77 1.25
N TYR A 14 -13.68 -21.23 0.59
CA TYR A 14 -12.73 -20.39 -0.12
C TYR A 14 -13.36 -19.63 -1.32
N PRO A 15 -13.97 -20.30 -2.32
CA PRO A 15 -14.60 -19.60 -3.44
C PRO A 15 -15.75 -18.71 -3.00
N ILE A 16 -16.57 -19.13 -2.02
CA ILE A 16 -17.67 -18.31 -1.50
C ILE A 16 -17.13 -17.04 -0.84
N ALA A 17 -16.11 -17.15 0.02
CA ALA A 17 -15.50 -16.00 0.67
C ALA A 17 -14.93 -15.01 -0.35
N ARG A 18 -14.26 -15.51 -1.40
CA ARG A 18 -13.75 -14.66 -2.49
C ARG A 18 -14.88 -13.91 -3.21
N MET A 19 -15.99 -14.59 -3.50
CA MET A 19 -17.14 -13.96 -4.14
C MET A 19 -17.76 -12.88 -3.25
N ILE A 20 -17.91 -13.12 -1.93
CA ILE A 20 -18.38 -12.10 -0.98
C ILE A 20 -17.44 -10.89 -0.96
N VAL A 21 -16.12 -11.12 -0.85
CA VAL A 21 -15.10 -10.06 -0.85
C VAL A 21 -15.12 -9.25 -2.13
N ALA A 22 -15.25 -9.91 -3.28
CA ALA A 22 -15.38 -9.25 -4.57
C ALA A 22 -16.68 -8.44 -4.67
N SER A 23 -17.82 -8.96 -4.17
CA SER A 23 -19.10 -8.27 -4.11
C SER A 23 -19.06 -7.02 -3.21
N VAL A 24 -18.29 -7.02 -2.12
CA VAL A 24 -18.11 -5.82 -1.28
C VAL A 24 -17.49 -4.68 -2.09
N GLY A 25 -16.55 -4.97 -3.00
CA GLY A 25 -16.01 -4.00 -3.96
C GLY A 25 -14.96 -3.04 -3.40
N HIS A 26 -14.54 -3.19 -2.14
CA HIS A 26 -13.69 -2.22 -1.45
C HIS A 26 -12.20 -2.62 -1.47
N PRO A 27 -11.28 -1.77 -2.00
CA PRO A 27 -9.85 -2.13 -2.15
C PRO A 27 -9.16 -2.51 -0.84
N TYR A 28 -9.38 -1.76 0.23
CA TYR A 28 -8.87 -2.11 1.57
C TYR A 28 -9.30 -3.51 2.02
N PHE A 29 -10.58 -3.87 1.85
CA PHE A 29 -11.09 -5.17 2.27
C PHE A 29 -10.49 -6.32 1.45
N ARG A 30 -10.37 -6.16 0.12
CA ARG A 30 -9.64 -7.09 -0.75
C ARG A 30 -8.20 -7.31 -0.27
N GLY A 31 -7.49 -6.22 0.03
CA GLY A 31 -6.11 -6.29 0.56
C GLY A 31 -6.01 -6.99 1.90
N ARG A 32 -6.98 -6.81 2.80
CA ARG A 32 -7.03 -7.50 4.10
C ARG A 32 -7.29 -8.99 3.94
N TYR A 33 -8.22 -9.39 3.07
CA TYR A 33 -8.50 -10.78 2.77
C TYR A 33 -7.29 -11.47 2.12
N ALA A 34 -6.73 -10.88 1.05
CA ALA A 34 -5.57 -11.43 0.36
C ALA A 34 -4.36 -11.60 1.29
N LEU A 35 -4.13 -10.66 2.22
CA LEU A 35 -3.08 -10.78 3.23
C LEU A 35 -3.34 -11.92 4.22
N ALA A 36 -4.59 -12.13 4.63
CA ALA A 36 -4.95 -13.20 5.55
C ALA A 36 -4.73 -14.58 4.90
N GLU A 37 -5.22 -14.79 3.69
CA GLU A 37 -5.01 -16.03 2.94
C GLU A 37 -3.53 -16.27 2.64
N ALA A 38 -2.78 -15.24 2.25
CA ALA A 38 -1.34 -15.36 2.03
C ALA A 38 -0.59 -15.77 3.31
N LYS A 39 -0.95 -15.21 4.47
CA LYS A 39 -0.36 -15.61 5.76
C LYS A 39 -0.66 -17.07 6.08
N ARG A 40 -1.89 -17.52 5.85
CA ARG A 40 -2.28 -18.91 6.03
C ARG A 40 -1.48 -19.83 5.08
N ALA A 41 -1.34 -19.45 3.82
CA ALA A 41 -0.53 -20.18 2.85
C ALA A 41 0.95 -20.27 3.29
N TYR A 42 1.51 -19.16 3.83
CA TYR A 42 2.87 -19.17 4.39
C TYR A 42 3.02 -20.18 5.54
N GLU A 43 2.08 -20.23 6.48
CA GLU A 43 2.10 -21.19 7.58
C GLU A 43 2.16 -22.64 7.09
N PHE A 44 1.40 -22.97 6.03
CA PHE A 44 1.48 -24.29 5.39
C PHE A 44 2.81 -24.50 4.66
N LEU A 45 3.24 -23.56 3.82
CA LEU A 45 4.48 -23.66 3.04
C LEU A 45 5.73 -23.88 3.91
N GLN A 46 5.74 -23.39 5.15
CA GLN A 46 6.86 -23.62 6.07
C GLN A 46 7.08 -25.11 6.42
N GLY A 47 6.02 -25.94 6.35
CA GLY A 47 6.09 -27.38 6.63
C GLY A 47 6.19 -28.27 5.38
N GLU A 48 6.09 -27.67 4.19
CA GLU A 48 6.09 -28.39 2.93
C GLU A 48 7.50 -28.70 2.42
N SER A 49 7.60 -29.60 1.43
CA SER A 49 8.87 -29.97 0.80
C SER A 49 9.44 -28.87 -0.10
N ARG A 50 10.75 -28.92 -0.37
CA ARG A 50 11.43 -28.07 -1.38
C ARG A 50 10.71 -28.14 -2.73
N ASP A 51 10.40 -29.35 -3.19
CA ASP A 51 9.78 -29.58 -4.50
C ASP A 51 8.39 -28.94 -4.60
N PHE A 52 7.64 -28.97 -3.49
CA PHE A 52 6.35 -28.28 -3.41
C PHE A 52 6.51 -26.76 -3.49
N LEU A 53 7.50 -26.16 -2.81
CA LEU A 53 7.77 -24.72 -2.94
C LEU A 53 8.13 -24.34 -4.37
N LEU A 54 8.95 -25.16 -5.06
CA LEU A 54 9.29 -24.95 -6.47
C LEU A 54 8.06 -25.07 -7.37
N GLN A 55 7.15 -26.00 -7.09
CA GLN A 55 5.88 -26.10 -7.80
C GLN A 55 5.03 -24.84 -7.62
N VAL A 56 4.87 -24.38 -6.39
CA VAL A 56 4.12 -23.14 -6.09
C VAL A 56 4.78 -21.92 -6.74
N ALA A 57 6.10 -21.84 -6.74
CA ALA A 57 6.84 -20.78 -7.44
C ALA A 57 6.53 -20.77 -8.95
N ARG A 58 6.55 -21.94 -9.60
CA ARG A 58 6.19 -22.09 -11.02
C ARG A 58 4.75 -21.68 -11.29
N GLU A 59 3.79 -22.11 -10.46
CA GLU A 59 2.39 -21.73 -10.60
C GLU A 59 2.16 -20.22 -10.44
N LEU A 60 2.98 -19.56 -9.63
CA LEU A 60 2.97 -18.10 -9.42
C LEU A 60 3.85 -17.33 -10.41
N GLU A 61 4.46 -18.01 -11.39
CA GLU A 61 5.37 -17.42 -12.38
C GLU A 61 6.57 -16.69 -11.74
N VAL A 62 7.04 -17.19 -10.60
CA VAL A 62 8.21 -16.68 -9.86
C VAL A 62 9.44 -17.49 -10.29
N ALA A 63 10.45 -16.84 -10.85
CA ALA A 63 11.65 -17.51 -11.35
C ALA A 63 12.57 -17.98 -10.22
N VAL A 64 12.41 -19.25 -9.83
CA VAL A 64 13.24 -19.94 -8.85
C VAL A 64 13.85 -21.17 -9.50
N ASP A 65 15.14 -21.37 -9.35
CA ASP A 65 15.79 -22.59 -9.81
C ASP A 65 15.74 -23.71 -8.78
N ASP A 66 16.23 -24.89 -9.16
CA ASP A 66 16.17 -26.07 -8.29
C ASP A 66 16.86 -25.77 -6.95
N ASP A 67 18.00 -25.08 -6.94
CA ASP A 67 18.81 -24.67 -5.77
C ASP A 67 18.21 -23.55 -4.91
N LEU A 68 16.91 -23.29 -5.03
CA LEU A 68 16.19 -22.23 -4.30
C LEU A 68 16.79 -20.84 -4.52
N ARG A 69 17.42 -20.63 -5.68
CA ARG A 69 17.91 -19.31 -6.05
C ARG A 69 16.79 -18.58 -6.78
N LEU A 70 16.45 -17.40 -6.29
CA LEU A 70 15.42 -16.53 -6.84
C LEU A 70 16.04 -15.47 -7.75
N HIS A 71 15.50 -15.29 -8.96
CA HIS A 71 15.96 -14.24 -9.85
C HIS A 71 15.68 -12.85 -9.26
N PHE A 72 16.64 -11.92 -9.37
CA PHE A 72 16.57 -10.62 -8.69
C PHE A 72 15.34 -9.78 -9.10
N ALA A 73 14.84 -9.94 -10.32
CA ALA A 73 13.66 -9.22 -10.78
C ALA A 73 12.40 -9.61 -9.97
N ASP A 74 12.19 -10.91 -9.73
CA ASP A 74 11.08 -11.40 -8.93
C ASP A 74 11.30 -11.15 -7.43
N TYR A 75 12.55 -11.15 -6.97
CA TYR A 75 12.88 -10.67 -5.64
C TYR A 75 12.43 -9.22 -5.45
N LEU A 76 12.76 -8.31 -6.37
CA LEU A 76 12.34 -6.91 -6.26
C LEU A 76 10.82 -6.73 -6.30
N ARG A 77 10.12 -7.59 -7.04
CA ARG A 77 8.66 -7.56 -7.16
C ARG A 77 7.95 -8.09 -5.90
N HIS A 78 8.48 -9.15 -5.28
CA HIS A 78 7.76 -9.90 -4.24
C HIS A 78 8.42 -9.88 -2.86
N ALA A 79 9.69 -9.51 -2.71
CA ALA A 79 10.31 -9.47 -1.40
C ALA A 79 9.72 -8.34 -0.52
N PRO A 80 9.57 -8.54 0.80
CA PRO A 80 9.08 -7.51 1.72
C PRO A 80 10.17 -6.49 2.06
N THR A 81 10.65 -5.76 1.05
CA THR A 81 11.78 -4.80 1.08
C THR A 81 11.62 -3.63 2.06
N ARG A 82 10.44 -3.49 2.70
CA ARG A 82 10.22 -2.54 3.82
C ARG A 82 11.08 -2.85 5.04
N SER A 83 11.42 -4.11 5.26
CA SER A 83 12.35 -4.52 6.32
C SER A 83 13.79 -4.43 5.82
N GLN A 84 14.69 -3.90 6.66
CA GLN A 84 16.10 -3.71 6.27
C GLN A 84 16.76 -5.01 5.79
N ARG A 85 16.47 -6.15 6.40
CA ARG A 85 17.06 -7.45 5.99
C ARG A 85 16.69 -7.85 4.55
N TRP A 86 15.55 -7.37 4.04
CA TRP A 86 15.05 -7.70 2.71
C TRP A 86 15.40 -6.65 1.65
N LYS A 87 16.26 -5.68 1.97
CA LYS A 87 16.76 -4.77 0.94
C LYS A 87 17.79 -5.52 0.10
N LEU A 88 17.68 -5.40 -1.23
CA LEU A 88 18.57 -6.09 -2.16
C LEU A 88 20.06 -5.85 -1.87
N VAL A 89 20.42 -4.62 -1.43
CA VAL A 89 21.80 -4.27 -1.03
C VAL A 89 22.36 -5.10 0.13
N ASN A 90 21.50 -5.77 0.89
CA ASN A 90 21.85 -6.61 2.03
C ASN A 90 21.75 -8.11 1.70
N MET A 91 21.53 -8.47 0.43
CA MET A 91 21.37 -9.86 0.01
C MET A 91 22.55 -10.35 -0.83
N PRO A 92 22.91 -11.65 -0.75
CA PRO A 92 23.93 -12.23 -1.61
C PRO A 92 23.37 -12.41 -3.04
N LEU A 93 23.75 -11.51 -3.95
CA LEU A 93 23.40 -11.55 -5.37
C LEU A 93 24.60 -12.03 -6.19
N SER A 94 24.43 -13.09 -6.96
CA SER A 94 25.45 -13.60 -7.89
C SER A 94 24.84 -13.99 -9.21
N GLN A 95 25.40 -13.49 -10.32
CA GLN A 95 24.92 -13.80 -11.69
C GLN A 95 23.42 -13.57 -11.91
N GLY A 96 22.81 -12.60 -11.20
CA GLY A 96 21.37 -12.31 -11.29
C GLY A 96 20.47 -13.10 -10.33
N TRP A 97 21.04 -13.96 -9.49
CA TRP A 97 20.31 -14.87 -8.61
C TRP A 97 20.63 -14.64 -7.13
N LEU A 98 19.63 -14.79 -6.28
CA LEU A 98 19.74 -14.69 -4.82
C LEU A 98 19.49 -16.04 -4.18
N SER A 99 20.44 -16.53 -3.38
CA SER A 99 20.24 -17.75 -2.59
C SER A 99 19.39 -17.45 -1.37
N LEU A 100 18.25 -18.14 -1.25
CA LEU A 100 17.31 -18.02 -0.14
C LEU A 100 17.21 -19.36 0.58
N ASP A 101 17.02 -19.32 1.91
CA ASP A 101 16.58 -20.51 2.63
C ASP A 101 15.10 -20.83 2.36
N HIS A 102 14.64 -22.01 2.80
CA HIS A 102 13.26 -22.46 2.63
C HIS A 102 12.23 -21.46 3.17
N ARG A 103 12.48 -20.88 4.35
CA ARG A 103 11.56 -19.94 5.01
C ARG A 103 11.57 -18.60 4.32
N GLU A 104 12.72 -18.18 3.80
CA GLU A 104 12.87 -16.96 3.01
C GLU A 104 12.12 -17.08 1.70
N LEU A 105 12.28 -18.19 0.96
CA LEU A 105 11.51 -18.40 -0.26
C LEU A 105 10.00 -18.45 0.04
N ALA A 106 9.57 -19.20 1.05
CA ALA A 106 8.16 -19.22 1.48
C ALA A 106 7.65 -17.80 1.80
N ARG A 107 8.48 -16.95 2.41
CA ARG A 107 8.12 -15.56 2.72
C ARG A 107 8.00 -14.68 1.47
N VAL A 108 8.80 -14.92 0.44
CA VAL A 108 8.65 -14.25 -0.86
C VAL A 108 7.37 -14.73 -1.55
N LEU A 109 7.15 -16.05 -1.63
CA LEU A 109 5.96 -16.66 -2.21
C LEU A 109 4.68 -16.17 -1.52
N GLN A 110 4.70 -15.95 -0.20
CA GLN A 110 3.60 -15.31 0.51
C GLN A 110 3.18 -13.98 -0.13
N ASN A 111 4.11 -13.09 -0.45
CA ASN A 111 3.75 -11.80 -1.05
C ASN A 111 3.32 -11.96 -2.52
N ALA A 112 3.88 -12.94 -3.23
CA ALA A 112 3.43 -13.30 -4.58
C ALA A 112 1.98 -13.78 -4.57
N ILE A 113 1.62 -14.69 -3.66
CA ILE A 113 0.24 -15.14 -3.42
C ILE A 113 -0.65 -13.95 -3.06
N GLN A 114 -0.24 -13.10 -2.11
CA GLN A 114 -1.01 -11.92 -1.72
C GLN A 114 -1.30 -11.03 -2.93
N HIS A 115 -0.30 -10.77 -3.77
CA HIS A 115 -0.45 -9.93 -4.95
C HIS A 115 -1.42 -10.56 -5.95
N ARG A 116 -1.21 -11.83 -6.30
CA ARG A 116 -2.10 -12.58 -7.20
C ARG A 116 -3.55 -12.58 -6.72
N LEU A 117 -3.78 -12.91 -5.44
CA LEU A 117 -5.14 -12.93 -4.88
C LEU A 117 -5.81 -11.55 -4.92
N PHE A 118 -5.05 -10.48 -4.68
CA PHE A 118 -5.59 -9.12 -4.77
C PHE A 118 -6.04 -8.80 -6.20
N GLU A 119 -5.20 -9.10 -7.19
CA GLU A 119 -5.51 -8.88 -8.61
C GLU A 119 -6.72 -9.72 -9.05
N GLU A 120 -6.72 -11.02 -8.74
CA GLU A 120 -7.85 -11.90 -9.05
C GLU A 120 -9.16 -11.40 -8.42
N LEU A 121 -9.15 -10.88 -7.19
CA LEU A 121 -10.33 -10.32 -6.51
C LEU A 121 -10.79 -8.97 -7.08
N ARG A 122 -9.88 -8.19 -7.69
CA ARG A 122 -10.23 -6.95 -8.38
C ARG A 122 -11.01 -7.25 -9.67
N ASP A 123 -10.57 -8.27 -10.40
CA ASP A 123 -11.09 -8.59 -11.72
C ASP A 123 -12.26 -9.58 -11.67
N MET A 124 -12.44 -10.27 -10.54
CA MET A 124 -13.59 -11.14 -10.26
C MET A 124 -14.93 -10.40 -10.39
N ARG A 125 -15.89 -11.07 -11.04
CA ARG A 125 -17.29 -10.64 -11.16
C ARG A 125 -18.18 -11.76 -10.61
N PRO A 126 -18.60 -11.67 -9.34
CA PRO A 126 -19.46 -12.68 -8.73
C PRO A 126 -20.82 -12.77 -9.43
N PRO A 127 -21.43 -13.96 -9.52
CA PRO A 127 -22.81 -14.11 -9.95
C PRO A 127 -23.77 -13.29 -9.08
N SER A 128 -24.87 -12.82 -9.67
CA SER A 128 -25.86 -11.99 -8.97
C SER A 128 -26.49 -12.68 -7.75
N GLU A 129 -26.57 -14.01 -7.81
CA GLU A 129 -27.07 -14.92 -6.79
C GLU A 129 -26.30 -14.78 -5.48
N ILE A 130 -24.97 -14.64 -5.53
CA ILE A 130 -24.15 -14.43 -4.33
C ILE A 130 -24.54 -13.13 -3.64
N SER A 131 -24.71 -12.06 -4.42
CA SER A 131 -25.08 -10.75 -3.88
C SER A 131 -26.51 -10.72 -3.32
N ASN A 132 -27.37 -11.63 -3.77
CA ASN A 132 -28.72 -11.81 -3.24
C ASN A 132 -28.73 -12.63 -1.96
N VAL A 133 -28.03 -13.77 -1.94
CA VAL A 133 -27.95 -14.66 -0.77
C VAL A 133 -27.22 -13.97 0.39
N PHE A 134 -26.08 -13.31 0.12
CA PHE A 134 -25.25 -12.66 1.14
C PHE A 134 -25.45 -11.14 1.21
N ARG A 135 -26.64 -10.66 0.85
CA ARG A 135 -26.92 -9.23 0.74
C ARG A 135 -26.68 -8.51 2.07
N GLU A 136 -27.15 -9.11 3.16
CA GLU A 136 -27.08 -8.53 4.50
C GLU A 136 -25.63 -8.43 4.98
N GLU A 137 -24.85 -9.48 4.80
CA GLU A 137 -23.44 -9.54 5.18
C GLU A 137 -22.60 -8.57 4.37
N VAL A 138 -22.79 -8.52 3.04
CA VAL A 138 -22.10 -7.57 2.17
C VAL A 138 -22.42 -6.14 2.59
N THR A 139 -23.68 -5.85 2.91
CA THR A 139 -24.11 -4.51 3.37
C THR A 139 -23.52 -4.18 4.74
N ALA A 140 -23.52 -5.12 5.69
CA ALA A 140 -22.94 -4.93 7.01
C ALA A 140 -21.42 -4.66 6.93
N ILE A 141 -20.70 -5.38 6.07
CA ILE A 141 -19.27 -5.15 5.82
C ILE A 141 -19.05 -3.75 5.22
N ARG A 142 -19.82 -3.37 4.19
CA ARG A 142 -19.73 -2.03 3.57
C ARG A 142 -19.98 -0.92 4.59
N ASN A 143 -21.02 -1.05 5.43
CA ASN A 143 -21.32 -0.09 6.49
C ASN A 143 -20.16 0.01 7.49
N THR A 144 -19.56 -1.12 7.90
CA THR A 144 -18.41 -1.14 8.80
C THR A 144 -17.20 -0.42 8.19
N LEU A 145 -16.94 -0.64 6.90
CA LEU A 145 -15.86 0.02 6.17
C LEU A 145 -16.11 1.53 6.06
N GLN A 146 -17.34 1.93 5.71
CA GLN A 146 -17.72 3.34 5.63
C GLN A 146 -17.59 4.06 6.98
N GLN A 147 -18.04 3.43 8.07
CA GLN A 147 -17.90 3.98 9.42
C GLN A 147 -16.43 4.14 9.81
N ARG A 148 -15.57 3.21 9.40
CA ARG A 148 -14.12 3.34 9.61
C ARG A 148 -13.54 4.52 8.81
N GLU A 149 -13.89 4.68 7.55
CA GLU A 149 -13.43 5.80 6.74
C GLU A 149 -13.91 7.15 7.31
N MET A 150 -15.15 7.23 7.77
CA MET A 150 -15.69 8.41 8.45
C MET A 150 -14.91 8.74 9.72
N ARG A 151 -14.59 7.74 10.55
CA ARG A 151 -13.74 7.91 11.74
C ARG A 151 -12.34 8.38 11.37
N GLU A 152 -11.71 7.77 10.36
CA GLU A 152 -10.37 8.17 9.91
C GLU A 152 -10.35 9.62 9.40
N LYS A 153 -11.38 10.05 8.65
CA LYS A 153 -11.54 11.45 8.23
C LYS A 153 -11.77 12.39 9.41
N ALA A 154 -12.65 12.03 10.35
CA ALA A 154 -12.90 12.82 11.54
C ALA A 154 -11.63 12.99 12.41
N GLU A 155 -10.79 11.95 12.50
CA GLU A 155 -9.51 12.00 13.21
C GLU A 155 -8.43 12.84 12.51
N MET A 156 -8.46 12.94 11.17
CA MET A 156 -7.59 13.86 10.43
C MET A 156 -7.98 15.32 10.70
N GLY A 157 -9.29 15.58 10.81
CA GLY A 157 -9.84 16.92 10.97
C GLY A 157 -9.66 17.79 9.72
N GLU A 158 -9.93 19.08 9.86
CA GLU A 158 -9.84 20.04 8.75
C GLU A 158 -8.41 20.17 8.20
N ALA A 159 -8.32 20.21 6.87
CA ALA A 159 -7.10 20.43 6.11
C ALA A 159 -6.50 21.82 6.42
N SER A 160 -5.24 21.87 6.83
CA SER A 160 -4.61 23.10 7.28
C SER A 160 -3.10 23.05 7.11
N VAL A 161 -2.56 24.06 6.41
CA VAL A 161 -1.13 24.26 6.21
C VAL A 161 -0.37 24.42 7.54
N ALA A 162 -1.04 24.95 8.58
CA ALA A 162 -0.45 25.13 9.91
C ALA A 162 -0.12 23.80 10.63
N LYS A 163 -0.77 22.71 10.23
CA LYS A 163 -0.59 21.37 10.82
C LYS A 163 0.41 20.51 10.03
N LEU A 164 1.02 21.04 8.98
CA LEU A 164 1.96 20.29 8.16
C LEU A 164 3.21 19.86 8.95
N PRO A 165 3.72 18.63 8.73
CA PRO A 165 5.01 18.21 9.26
C PRO A 165 6.16 19.03 8.66
N PRO A 166 7.33 19.09 9.34
CA PRO A 166 8.48 19.87 8.88
C PRO A 166 8.90 19.58 7.42
N CYS A 167 8.87 18.32 6.97
CA CYS A 167 9.18 17.95 5.59
C CYS A 167 8.21 18.57 4.57
N MET A 168 6.90 18.51 4.81
CA MET A 168 5.89 19.06 3.89
C MET A 168 5.92 20.59 3.88
N ARG A 169 6.14 21.22 5.04
CA ARG A 169 6.34 22.68 5.12
C ARG A 169 7.54 23.14 4.28
N MET A 170 8.64 22.41 4.36
CA MET A 170 9.85 22.73 3.60
C MET A 170 9.63 22.55 2.10
N LEU A 171 8.97 21.46 1.68
CA LEU A 171 8.61 21.24 0.29
C LEU A 171 7.70 22.35 -0.24
N LEU A 172 6.66 22.71 0.51
CA LEU A 172 5.74 23.78 0.12
C LEU A 172 6.48 25.13 -0.02
N ALA A 173 7.31 25.49 0.96
CA ALA A 173 8.09 26.73 0.92
C ALA A 173 9.08 26.74 -0.26
N ALA A 174 9.73 25.62 -0.56
CA ALA A 174 10.62 25.50 -1.71
C ALA A 174 9.89 25.74 -3.03
N ILE A 175 8.69 25.17 -3.20
CA ILE A 175 7.86 25.41 -4.39
C ILE A 175 7.44 26.87 -4.49
N GLN A 176 6.95 27.46 -3.40
CA GLN A 176 6.47 28.85 -3.39
C GLN A 176 7.59 29.88 -3.62
N THR A 177 8.83 29.55 -3.28
CA THR A 177 10.00 30.42 -3.51
C THR A 177 10.65 30.20 -4.88
N GLY A 178 10.09 29.32 -5.72
CA GLY A 178 10.67 28.98 -7.03
C GLY A 178 11.93 28.13 -6.95
N ALA A 179 12.25 27.54 -5.79
CA ALA A 179 13.37 26.62 -5.66
C ALA A 179 13.09 25.32 -6.44
N ASN A 180 14.14 24.71 -6.99
CA ASN A 180 14.00 23.47 -7.73
C ASN A 180 13.63 22.31 -6.79
N VAL A 181 12.38 21.84 -6.87
CA VAL A 181 11.90 20.66 -6.13
C VAL A 181 11.86 19.44 -7.05
N PRO A 182 12.56 18.34 -6.71
CA PRO A 182 12.54 17.11 -7.49
C PRO A 182 11.12 16.58 -7.71
N HIS A 183 10.91 15.83 -8.80
CA HIS A 183 9.62 15.22 -9.12
C HIS A 183 9.03 14.42 -7.95
N VAL A 184 9.87 13.61 -7.28
CA VAL A 184 9.46 12.84 -6.08
C VAL A 184 9.03 13.73 -4.92
N GLY A 185 9.58 14.96 -4.81
CA GLY A 185 9.17 15.94 -3.82
C GLY A 185 7.79 16.54 -4.10
N ARG A 186 7.53 16.89 -5.37
CA ARG A 186 6.19 17.34 -5.81
C ARG A 186 5.14 16.26 -5.58
N PHE A 187 5.44 15.03 -6.00
CA PHE A 187 4.59 13.86 -5.73
C PHE A 187 4.31 13.68 -4.24
N THR A 188 5.35 13.75 -3.40
CA THR A 188 5.24 13.60 -1.94
C THR A 188 4.31 14.64 -1.33
N LEU A 189 4.42 15.90 -1.76
CA LEU A 189 3.58 16.98 -1.24
C LEU A 189 2.13 16.86 -1.70
N VAL A 190 1.90 16.67 -3.01
CA VAL A 190 0.55 16.60 -3.58
C VAL A 190 -0.22 15.40 -3.03
N SER A 191 0.39 14.20 -3.02
CA SER A 191 -0.23 13.00 -2.43
C SER A 191 -0.56 13.19 -0.95
N PHE A 192 0.27 13.93 -0.20
CA PHE A 192 0.00 14.25 1.19
C PHE A 192 -1.17 15.22 1.35
N LEU A 193 -1.22 16.30 0.56
CA LEU A 193 -2.29 17.31 0.63
C LEU A 193 -3.65 16.72 0.26
N ASN A 194 -3.70 15.87 -0.77
CA ASN A 194 -4.89 15.11 -1.14
C ASN A 194 -5.34 14.19 0.01
N ALA A 195 -4.40 13.47 0.63
CA ALA A 195 -4.71 12.54 1.72
C ALA A 195 -5.19 13.20 3.02
N ILE A 196 -4.91 14.50 3.25
CA ILE A 196 -5.51 15.26 4.36
C ILE A 196 -6.84 15.93 3.99
N GLY A 197 -7.31 15.73 2.76
CA GLY A 197 -8.63 16.15 2.30
C GLY A 197 -8.67 17.45 1.49
N MET A 198 -7.53 17.98 1.03
CA MET A 198 -7.54 19.14 0.12
C MET A 198 -7.94 18.73 -1.30
N ASP A 199 -8.79 19.53 -1.94
CA ASP A 199 -9.17 19.33 -3.33
C ASP A 199 -8.14 19.90 -4.33
N THR A 200 -8.39 19.68 -5.62
CA THR A 200 -7.49 20.12 -6.70
C THR A 200 -7.33 21.64 -6.75
N GLU A 201 -8.38 22.44 -6.51
CA GLU A 201 -8.28 23.90 -6.53
C GLU A 201 -7.53 24.42 -5.29
N GLU A 202 -7.78 23.84 -4.12
CA GLU A 202 -7.04 24.17 -2.89
C GLU A 202 -5.55 23.90 -3.05
N ILE A 203 -5.19 22.72 -3.59
CA ILE A 203 -3.80 22.38 -3.87
C ILE A 203 -3.21 23.33 -4.93
N LEU A 204 -3.93 23.62 -6.02
CA LEU A 204 -3.47 24.58 -7.04
C LEU A 204 -3.20 25.96 -6.44
N GLY A 205 -4.08 26.45 -5.57
CA GLY A 205 -3.94 27.73 -4.90
C GLY A 205 -2.65 27.84 -4.08
N LEU A 206 -2.20 26.74 -3.45
CA LEU A 206 -0.92 26.71 -2.72
C LEU A 206 0.30 26.87 -3.64
N PHE A 207 0.20 26.41 -4.89
CA PHE A 207 1.28 26.43 -5.87
C PHE A 207 1.29 27.73 -6.69
N ALA A 208 0.18 28.47 -6.72
CA ALA A 208 0.03 29.72 -7.49
C ALA A 208 1.01 30.83 -7.07
N ALA A 209 1.59 30.75 -5.88
CA ALA A 209 2.62 31.68 -5.41
C ALA A 209 4.02 31.43 -6.02
N SER A 210 4.21 30.32 -6.74
CA SER A 210 5.48 30.01 -7.42
C SER A 210 5.74 30.98 -8.58
N PRO A 211 6.96 31.54 -8.74
CA PRO A 211 7.32 32.43 -9.85
C PRO A 211 7.07 31.82 -11.23
N ASP A 212 7.37 30.53 -11.39
CA ASP A 212 7.21 29.78 -12.65
C ASP A 212 5.86 29.02 -12.73
N PHE A 213 4.81 29.53 -12.08
CA PHE A 213 3.54 28.82 -12.00
C PHE A 213 2.81 28.77 -13.35
N ASP A 214 2.75 27.56 -13.93
CA ASP A 214 1.86 27.22 -15.03
C ASP A 214 0.64 26.47 -14.47
N ARG A 215 -0.53 27.11 -14.56
CA ARG A 215 -1.78 26.57 -14.00
C ARG A 215 -2.20 25.27 -14.67
N GLU A 216 -2.11 25.19 -15.99
CA GLU A 216 -2.61 24.04 -16.76
C GLU A 216 -1.71 22.82 -16.52
N ARG A 217 -0.40 23.02 -16.60
CA ARG A 217 0.58 21.96 -16.34
C ARG A 217 0.54 21.48 -14.89
N THR A 218 0.41 22.40 -13.93
CA THR A 218 0.33 22.04 -12.50
C THR A 218 -0.97 21.30 -12.19
N ARG A 219 -2.09 21.72 -12.78
CA ARG A 219 -3.38 21.02 -12.64
C ARG A 219 -3.26 19.58 -13.12
N TYR A 220 -2.71 19.38 -14.32
CA TYR A 220 -2.52 18.06 -14.88
C TYR A 220 -1.69 17.16 -13.96
N GLN A 221 -0.59 17.68 -13.40
CA GLN A 221 0.22 16.93 -12.43
C GLN A 221 -0.58 16.55 -11.18
N ILE A 222 -1.35 17.49 -10.62
CA ILE A 222 -2.18 17.22 -9.43
C ILE A 222 -3.24 16.16 -9.74
N GLU A 223 -3.98 16.30 -10.83
CA GLU A 223 -5.04 15.36 -11.22
C GLU A 223 -4.48 13.96 -11.56
N HIS A 224 -3.27 13.88 -12.10
CA HIS A 224 -2.59 12.61 -12.33
C HIS A 224 -2.19 11.92 -11.02
N ILE A 225 -1.63 12.67 -10.06
CA ILE A 225 -1.20 12.15 -8.74
C ILE A 225 -2.39 11.80 -7.85
N THR A 226 -3.50 12.53 -7.96
CA THR A 226 -4.71 12.29 -7.16
C THR A 226 -5.61 11.21 -7.74
N GLY A 227 -5.18 10.53 -8.81
CA GLY A 227 -5.92 9.40 -9.38
C GLY A 227 -7.12 9.80 -10.23
N LYS A 228 -7.42 11.10 -10.42
CA LYS A 228 -8.53 11.57 -11.26
C LYS A 228 -8.36 11.20 -12.73
N VAL A 229 -7.11 11.19 -13.21
CA VAL A 229 -6.75 10.80 -14.59
C VAL A 229 -6.20 9.37 -14.66
N SER A 230 -5.38 8.97 -13.69
CA SER A 230 -4.65 7.68 -13.71
C SER A 230 -5.45 6.52 -13.09
N GLY A 231 -6.58 6.78 -12.45
CA GLY A 231 -7.40 5.78 -11.75
C GLY A 231 -6.78 5.23 -10.45
N THR A 232 -5.58 5.69 -10.08
CA THR A 232 -4.87 5.23 -8.87
C THR A 232 -4.74 6.37 -7.86
N ASP A 233 -5.41 6.24 -6.72
CA ASP A 233 -5.22 7.16 -5.59
C ASP A 233 -3.98 6.77 -4.79
N TYR A 234 -2.95 7.61 -4.84
CA TYR A 234 -1.66 7.32 -4.21
C TYR A 234 -1.64 7.71 -2.74
N THR A 235 -1.26 6.77 -1.88
CA THR A 235 -0.95 7.09 -0.48
C THR A 235 0.39 7.84 -0.41
N PRO A 236 0.49 8.92 0.40
CA PRO A 236 1.75 9.63 0.57
C PRO A 236 2.85 8.71 1.12
N PRO A 237 4.12 8.95 0.74
CA PRO A 237 5.23 8.10 1.10
C PRO A 237 5.55 8.15 2.61
N SER A 238 6.09 7.03 3.12
CA SER A 238 6.47 6.89 4.53
C SER A 238 7.64 7.79 4.92
N CYS A 239 7.84 8.02 6.23
CA CYS A 239 9.02 8.76 6.71
C CYS A 239 10.34 8.10 6.28
N ALA A 240 10.39 6.76 6.22
CA ALA A 240 11.59 6.05 5.75
C ALA A 240 11.88 6.33 4.26
N SER A 241 10.85 6.38 3.42
CA SER A 241 10.97 6.71 1.99
C SER A 241 11.43 8.16 1.80
N ILE A 242 10.79 9.11 2.49
CA ILE A 242 11.12 10.54 2.44
C ILE A 242 12.56 10.80 2.91
N LYS A 243 13.04 10.08 3.94
CA LYS A 243 14.45 10.13 4.37
C LYS A 243 15.40 9.59 3.30
N THR A 244 15.06 8.45 2.69
CA THR A 244 15.87 7.82 1.64
C THR A 244 16.04 8.75 0.43
N TRP A 245 15.02 9.55 0.09
CA TRP A 245 15.08 10.52 -0.99
C TRP A 245 15.69 11.88 -0.60
N GLY A 246 16.20 12.03 0.62
CA GLY A 246 16.81 13.28 1.09
C GLY A 246 15.81 14.43 1.31
N LEU A 247 14.50 14.14 1.36
CA LEU A 247 13.45 15.15 1.52
C LEU A 247 13.09 15.43 2.99
N CYS A 248 13.66 14.68 3.93
CA CYS A 248 13.41 14.85 5.36
C CYS A 248 14.41 15.85 5.98
N PRO A 249 13.95 17.01 6.47
CA PRO A 249 14.81 17.97 7.16
C PRO A 249 15.08 17.48 8.59
N THR A 250 16.09 16.61 8.72
CA THR A 250 16.39 15.91 9.97
C THR A 250 16.76 16.88 11.11
N ASP A 251 17.37 18.02 10.76
CA ASP A 251 17.70 19.15 11.64
C ASP A 251 16.47 19.92 12.13
N LYS A 252 15.38 19.96 11.35
CA LYS A 252 14.14 20.72 11.67
C LYS A 252 13.02 19.86 12.26
N MET A 253 13.32 18.62 12.66
CA MET A 253 12.33 17.73 13.25
C MET A 253 11.90 18.23 14.63
N ASP A 254 10.58 18.39 14.85
CA ASP A 254 10.04 18.68 16.17
C ASP A 254 9.81 17.39 17.01
N ALA A 255 9.32 17.55 18.24
CA ALA A 255 9.08 16.43 19.16
C ALA A 255 8.05 15.40 18.63
N ILE A 256 7.06 15.82 17.83
CA ILE A 256 6.07 14.90 17.26
C ILE A 256 6.71 14.16 16.07
N CYS A 257 7.41 14.90 15.20
CA CYS A 257 8.07 14.36 14.01
C CYS A 257 9.05 13.25 14.35
N ARG A 258 9.81 13.38 15.45
CA ARG A 258 10.75 12.34 15.93
C ARG A 258 10.09 11.04 16.39
N ARG A 259 8.80 11.06 16.73
CA ARG A 259 8.08 9.92 17.33
C ARG A 259 7.15 9.20 16.35
N VAL A 260 7.04 9.68 15.12
CA VAL A 260 6.14 9.09 14.10
C VAL A 260 6.92 8.44 12.97
N ASN A 261 6.29 7.47 12.32
CA ASN A 261 6.83 6.78 11.15
C ASN A 261 6.15 7.19 9.83
N HIS A 262 5.17 8.12 9.90
CA HIS A 262 4.42 8.57 8.73
C HIS A 262 3.98 10.04 8.85
N PRO A 263 4.04 10.84 7.75
CA PRO A 263 3.58 12.24 7.74
C PRO A 263 2.11 12.39 8.17
N LEU A 264 1.22 11.50 7.72
CA LEU A 264 -0.19 11.53 8.12
C LEU A 264 -0.38 11.29 9.63
N SER A 265 0.46 10.47 10.25
CA SER A 265 0.41 10.27 11.71
C SER A 265 0.82 11.54 12.46
N TYR A 266 1.83 12.26 11.96
CA TYR A 266 2.15 13.59 12.49
C TYR A 266 0.94 14.51 12.44
N TYR A 267 0.28 14.59 11.28
CA TYR A 267 -0.83 15.49 11.03
C TYR A 267 -2.00 15.23 12.01
N ARG A 268 -2.39 13.96 12.17
CA ARG A 268 -3.41 13.52 13.14
C ARG A 268 -3.06 13.94 14.57
N ILE A 269 -1.83 13.68 15.02
CA ILE A 269 -1.40 14.03 16.39
C ILE A 269 -1.39 15.54 16.60
N LYS A 270 -0.90 16.31 15.62
CA LYS A 270 -0.89 17.76 15.67
C LYS A 270 -2.30 18.35 15.74
N GLY A 271 -3.25 17.77 14.99
CA GLY A 271 -4.66 18.15 15.01
C GLY A 271 -5.37 17.90 16.34
N ARG A 272 -5.01 16.82 17.05
CA ARG A 272 -5.61 16.47 18.36
C ARG A 272 -5.16 17.38 19.52
N ARG A 273 -4.00 18.04 19.42
CA ARG A 273 -3.40 18.86 20.49
C ARG A 273 -4.02 20.26 20.68
N ARG A 274 -5.14 20.56 20.02
CA ARG A 274 -5.92 21.80 20.18
C ARG A 274 -7.32 21.53 20.76
N LYS A 275 -7.39 20.70 21.81
CA LYS A 275 -8.49 20.72 22.78
C LYS A 275 -7.91 21.13 24.12
#